data_AF-A0A7X7S4Q9-F1
#
_entry.id   AF-A0A7X7S4Q9-F1
#
_cell.length_a   1.000
_cell.length_b   1.000
_cell.length_c   1.000
_cell.angle_alpha   90.00
_cell.angle_beta   90.00
_cell.angle_gamma   90.00
#
_symmetry.space_group_name_H-M   'P 1'
#
loop_
_entity.id
_entity.type
_entity.pdbx_description
1 polymer ?
#
loop_
_entity_poly.entity_id
_entity_poly.type
_entity_poly.pdbx_seq_one_letter_code
_entity_poly.pdbx_strand_id
1 'polypeptide(L)'
;CYLVLGAELVALVQLLVYVGAVVVLVLFALMLTRSGAGEVDTSMGHRWIAGAVGAGVTVLLGGTLVAAYGWAGREIAGPSNEQIGEQIFGTWVWPFELLSLLLLAALVAAVAVATTGHRRREGQR
;
A
#
# COMPACT_ATOMS: atom_id res chain seq x y z
N CYS A 1 6.17 -12.25 -0.21
CA CYS A 1 6.19 -13.46 0.64
C CYS A 1 7.08 -13.19 1.85
N TYR A 2 6.57 -12.48 2.86
CA TYR A 2 7.40 -12.01 4.00
C TYR A 2 7.67 -13.10 5.04
N LEU A 3 6.78 -14.10 5.17
CA LEU A 3 6.98 -15.25 6.06
C LEU A 3 8.24 -16.05 5.68
N VAL A 4 8.44 -16.30 4.38
CA VAL A 4 9.63 -17.01 3.88
C VAL A 4 10.90 -16.17 4.04
N LEU A 5 10.78 -14.85 4.17
CA LEU A 5 11.89 -13.92 4.40
C LEU A 5 12.23 -13.75 5.90
N GLY A 6 11.64 -14.54 6.80
CA GLY A 6 11.86 -14.43 8.24
C GLY A 6 11.28 -13.16 8.87
N ALA A 7 10.40 -12.46 8.17
CA ALA A 7 9.80 -11.20 8.61
C ALA A 7 8.33 -11.43 9.04
N GLU A 8 8.14 -12.13 10.15
CA GLU A 8 6.82 -12.58 10.62
C GLU A 8 5.90 -11.40 10.98
N LEU A 9 6.37 -10.46 11.81
CA LEU A 9 5.58 -9.29 12.21
C LEU A 9 5.08 -8.50 10.99
N VAL A 10 5.96 -8.26 10.01
CA VAL A 10 5.62 -7.54 8.77
C VAL A 10 4.60 -8.31 7.94
N ALA A 11 4.73 -9.63 7.86
CA ALA A 11 3.76 -10.47 7.16
C ALA A 11 2.36 -10.38 7.77
N LEU A 12 2.27 -10.41 9.11
CA LEU A 12 1.00 -10.29 9.83
C LEU A 12 0.38 -8.91 9.64
N VAL A 13 1.17 -7.84 9.76
CA VAL A 13 0.71 -6.46 9.53
C VAL A 13 0.24 -6.27 8.09
N GLN A 14 0.95 -6.82 7.10
CA GLN A 14 0.53 -6.77 5.69
C GLN A 14 -0.83 -7.45 5.50
N LEU A 15 -1.05 -8.61 6.12
CA LEU A 15 -2.34 -9.28 6.03
C LEU A 15 -3.44 -8.47 6.72
N LEU A 16 -3.21 -8.02 7.96
CA LEU A 16 -4.22 -7.34 8.78
C LEU A 16 -4.59 -5.96 8.21
N VAL A 17 -3.60 -5.13 7.89
CA VAL A 17 -3.83 -3.73 7.51
C VAL A 17 -4.09 -3.61 6.01
N TYR A 18 -3.21 -4.17 5.17
CA TYR A 18 -3.35 -4.00 3.72
C TYR A 18 -4.53 -4.83 3.20
N VAL A 19 -4.53 -6.13 3.44
CA VAL A 19 -5.63 -6.98 2.96
C VAL A 19 -6.89 -6.79 3.79
N GLY A 20 -6.78 -6.81 5.12
CA GLY A 20 -7.95 -6.78 6.02
C GLY A 20 -8.67 -5.45 6.10
N ALA A 21 -7.97 -4.32 6.02
CA ALA A 21 -8.59 -2.99 6.10
C ALA A 21 -8.63 -2.27 4.75
N VAL A 22 -7.48 -2.02 4.12
CA VAL A 22 -7.39 -1.15 2.93
C VAL A 22 -8.09 -1.74 1.71
N VAL A 23 -7.74 -2.97 1.32
CA VAL A 23 -8.33 -3.62 0.15
C VAL A 23 -9.84 -3.80 0.34
N VAL A 24 -10.28 -4.25 1.51
CA VAL A 24 -11.71 -4.41 1.82
C VAL A 24 -12.45 -3.06 1.72
N LEU A 25 -11.91 -1.98 2.28
CA LEU A 25 -12.50 -0.63 2.16
C LEU A 25 -12.61 -0.18 0.71
N VAL A 26 -11.55 -0.37 -0.09
CA VAL A 26 -11.55 -0.03 -1.52
C VAL A 26 -12.59 -0.85 -2.27
N LEU A 27 -12.70 -2.16 -2.00
CA LEU A 27 -13.72 -3.00 -2.60
C LEU A 27 -15.13 -2.54 -2.24
N PHE A 28 -15.40 -2.20 -0.98
CA PHE A 28 -16.68 -1.61 -0.58
C PHE A 28 -16.98 -0.30 -1.32
N ALA A 29 -15.99 0.61 -1.39
CA ALA A 29 -16.14 1.87 -2.11
C ALA A 29 -16.42 1.64 -3.61
N LEU A 30 -15.72 0.70 -4.24
CA LEU A 30 -15.95 0.33 -5.64
C LEU A 30 -17.31 -0.33 -5.84
N MET A 31 -17.77 -1.18 -4.92
CA MET A 31 -19.10 -1.80 -4.99
C MET A 31 -20.21 -0.74 -4.93
N LEU A 32 -20.04 0.27 -4.06
CA LEU A 32 -20.99 1.38 -3.94
C LEU A 32 -20.93 2.36 -5.13
N THR A 33 -19.77 2.49 -5.76
CA THR A 33 -19.50 3.47 -6.83
C THR A 33 -19.59 2.87 -8.24
N ARG A 34 -19.87 1.57 -8.38
CA ARG A 34 -19.93 0.93 -9.71
C ARG A 34 -21.13 1.41 -10.51
N SER A 35 -20.97 2.57 -11.15
CA SER A 35 -21.79 3.07 -12.25
C SER A 35 -20.95 2.96 -13.52
N GLY A 36 -21.19 1.88 -14.29
CA GLY A 36 -20.66 1.65 -15.65
C GLY A 36 -19.26 2.20 -15.92
N ALA A 37 -18.22 1.46 -15.54
CA ALA A 37 -16.88 1.73 -16.06
C ALA A 37 -16.95 1.57 -17.59
N GLY A 38 -17.01 2.69 -18.31
CA GLY A 38 -16.97 2.71 -19.75
C GLY A 38 -15.65 2.09 -20.21
N GLU A 39 -15.72 1.22 -21.20
CA GLU A 39 -14.55 0.61 -21.79
C GLU A 39 -13.64 1.72 -22.31
N VAL A 40 -12.46 1.86 -21.72
CA VAL A 40 -11.47 2.84 -22.19
C VAL A 40 -10.91 2.27 -23.49
N ASP A 41 -11.37 2.80 -24.61
CA ASP A 41 -10.88 2.40 -25.93
C ASP A 41 -9.41 2.82 -26.07
N THR A 42 -8.53 1.85 -25.84
CA THR A 42 -7.08 2.04 -25.93
C THR A 42 -6.62 1.51 -27.28
N SER A 43 -6.05 2.41 -28.09
CA SER A 43 -5.53 2.02 -29.39
C SER A 43 -4.46 0.93 -29.25
N MET A 44 -4.44 0.00 -30.19
CA MET A 44 -3.49 -1.11 -30.21
C MET A 44 -2.04 -0.62 -30.06
N GLY A 45 -1.68 0.51 -30.69
CA GLY A 45 -0.36 1.12 -30.58
C GLY A 45 -0.01 1.57 -29.15
N HIS A 46 -0.97 2.11 -28.40
CA HIS A 46 -0.76 2.52 -27.02
C HIS A 46 -0.53 1.30 -26.11
N ARG A 47 -1.21 0.18 -26.37
CA ARG A 47 -1.03 -1.08 -25.64
C ARG A 47 0.36 -1.68 -25.89
N TRP A 48 0.86 -1.63 -27.13
CA TRP A 48 2.21 -2.06 -27.47
C TRP A 48 3.29 -1.20 -26.83
N ILE A 49 3.13 0.13 -26.83
CA ILE A 49 4.07 1.05 -26.17
C ILE A 49 4.06 0.80 -24.66
N ALA A 50 2.89 0.70 -24.03
CA ALA A 50 2.79 0.40 -22.59
C ALA A 50 3.44 -0.96 -22.24
N GLY A 51 3.22 -1.97 -23.08
CA GLY A 51 3.88 -3.28 -22.95
C GLY A 51 5.40 -3.19 -23.08
N ALA A 52 5.90 -2.44 -24.08
CA ALA A 52 7.32 -2.23 -24.30
C ALA A 52 7.99 -1.48 -23.13
N VAL A 53 7.32 -0.47 -22.59
CA VAL A 53 7.79 0.28 -21.41
C VAL A 53 7.80 -0.64 -20.18
N GLY A 54 6.72 -1.37 -19.92
CA GLY A 54 6.65 -2.30 -18.79
C GLY A 54 7.72 -3.39 -18.86
N ALA A 55 7.94 -3.96 -20.05
CA ALA A 55 8.98 -4.94 -20.29
C ALA A 55 10.38 -4.32 -20.13
N GLY A 56 10.61 -3.13 -20.70
CA GLY A 56 11.86 -2.40 -20.59
C GLY A 56 12.24 -2.10 -19.14
N VAL A 57 11.29 -1.61 -18.33
CA VAL A 57 11.49 -1.37 -16.90
C VAL A 57 11.80 -2.67 -16.16
N THR A 58 11.07 -3.76 -16.46
CA THR A 58 11.29 -5.06 -15.83
C THR A 58 12.68 -5.61 -16.15
N VAL A 59 13.11 -5.54 -17.41
CA VAL A 59 14.43 -5.99 -17.85
C VAL A 59 15.54 -5.12 -17.25
N LEU A 60 15.34 -3.80 -17.19
CA LEU A 60 16.33 -2.89 -16.64
C LEU A 60 16.50 -3.11 -15.13
N LEU A 61 15.41 -3.15 -14.37
CA LEU A 61 15.47 -3.36 -12.93
C LEU A 61 15.92 -4.78 -12.59
N GLY A 62 15.37 -5.80 -13.25
CA GLY A 62 15.77 -7.19 -13.05
C GLY A 62 17.23 -7.42 -13.44
N GLY A 63 17.66 -6.89 -14.59
CA GLY A 63 19.03 -6.98 -15.08
C GLY A 63 20.04 -6.29 -14.17
N THR A 64 19.73 -5.08 -13.68
CA THR A 64 20.60 -4.36 -12.74
C THR A 64 20.69 -5.05 -11.39
N LEU A 65 19.58 -5.59 -10.86
CA LEU A 65 19.57 -6.36 -9.62
C LEU A 65 20.37 -7.65 -9.74
N VAL A 66 20.19 -8.40 -10.82
CA VAL A 66 20.95 -9.63 -11.09
C VAL A 66 22.42 -9.32 -11.32
N ALA A 67 22.75 -8.24 -12.03
CA ALA A 67 24.13 -7.82 -12.23
C ALA A 67 24.81 -7.38 -10.92
N ALA A 68 24.09 -6.70 -10.03
CA ALA A 68 24.63 -6.19 -8.77
C ALA A 68 24.75 -7.28 -7.68
N TYR A 69 23.78 -8.18 -7.59
CA TYR A 69 23.67 -9.12 -6.47
C TYR A 69 23.80 -10.60 -6.87
N GLY A 70 23.82 -10.90 -8.16
CA GLY A 70 23.88 -12.26 -8.68
C GLY A 70 22.63 -13.08 -8.36
N TRP A 71 22.74 -14.39 -8.54
CA TRP A 71 21.68 -15.37 -8.22
C TRP A 71 21.92 -16.08 -6.88
N ALA A 72 22.83 -15.57 -6.05
CA ALA A 72 23.23 -16.25 -4.83
C ALA A 72 22.11 -16.20 -3.77
N GLY A 73 21.71 -17.36 -3.26
CA GLY A 73 20.84 -17.46 -2.09
C GLY A 73 21.54 -16.87 -0.88
N ARG A 74 20.91 -15.89 -0.23
CA ARG A 74 21.39 -15.33 1.04
C ARG A 74 20.72 -16.07 2.18
N GLU A 75 21.47 -16.29 3.25
CA GLU A 75 20.91 -16.83 4.48
C GLU A 75 19.84 -15.88 5.02
N ILE A 76 18.62 -16.40 5.17
CA ILE A 76 17.48 -15.62 5.59
C ILE A 76 17.42 -15.67 7.12
N ALA A 77 18.08 -14.71 7.76
CA ALA A 77 17.92 -14.41 9.18
C ALA A 77 17.21 -13.05 9.30
N GLY A 78 15.88 -13.09 9.38
CA GLY A 78 15.10 -11.89 9.66
C GLY A 78 15.33 -11.40 11.09
N PRO A 79 15.22 -10.09 11.37
CA PRO A 79 15.33 -9.57 12.73
C PRO A 79 14.22 -10.14 13.61
N SER A 80 14.51 -10.35 14.90
CA SER A 80 13.48 -10.79 15.85
C SER A 80 12.42 -9.70 16.04
N ASN A 81 11.22 -10.10 16.45
CA ASN A 81 10.13 -9.15 16.74
C ASN A 81 10.53 -8.15 17.85
N GLU A 82 11.36 -8.58 18.80
CA GLU A 82 11.92 -7.75 19.86
C GLU A 82 12.86 -6.67 19.29
N GLN A 83 13.80 -7.06 18.42
CA GLN A 83 14.71 -6.12 17.75
C GLN A 83 13.97 -5.08 16.91
N ILE A 84 12.88 -5.49 16.24
CA ILE A 84 12.03 -4.56 15.49
C ILE A 84 11.36 -3.57 16.45
N GLY A 85 10.82 -4.05 17.58
CA GLY A 85 10.21 -3.20 18.60
C GLY A 85 11.18 -2.17 19.17
N GLU A 86 12.38 -2.61 19.57
CA GLU A 86 13.43 -1.72 20.08
C GLU A 86 13.84 -0.65 19.06
N GLN A 87 13.93 -1.00 17.77
CA GLN A 87 14.27 -0.04 16.73
C GLN A 87 13.15 0.97 16.49
N ILE A 88 11.90 0.52 16.45
CA ILE A 88 10.73 1.38 16.22
C ILE A 88 10.59 2.41 17.36
N PHE A 89 10.68 1.96 18.61
CA PHE A 89 10.47 2.83 19.77
C PHE A 89 11.74 3.51 20.29
N GLY A 90 12.92 3.07 19.86
CA GLY A 90 14.20 3.68 20.18
C GLY A 90 14.67 4.63 19.09
N THR A 91 15.24 4.09 18.01
CA THR A 91 15.87 4.88 16.94
C THR A 91 14.84 5.62 16.08
N TRP A 92 13.68 5.00 15.84
CA TRP A 92 12.64 5.49 14.92
C TRP A 92 11.46 6.16 15.63
N VAL A 93 11.65 6.61 16.87
CA VAL A 93 10.61 7.24 17.68
C VAL A 93 9.97 8.45 16.99
N TRP A 94 10.78 9.31 16.36
CA TRP A 94 10.30 10.52 15.69
C TRP A 94 9.38 10.20 14.48
N PRO A 95 9.78 9.33 13.54
CA PRO A 95 8.87 8.88 12.48
C PRO A 95 7.62 8.17 12.99
N PHE A 96 7.73 7.37 14.05
CA PHE A 96 6.57 6.73 14.67
C PHE A 96 5.56 7.75 15.20
N GLU A 97 6.03 8.79 15.89
CA GLU A 97 5.18 9.85 16.42
C GLU A 97 4.50 10.66 15.30
N LEU A 98 5.25 10.99 14.23
CA LEU A 98 4.69 11.65 13.05
C LEU A 98 3.60 10.81 12.37
N LEU A 99 3.79 9.48 12.28
CA LEU A 99 2.76 8.58 11.75
C LEU A 99 1.52 8.54 12.66
N SER A 100 1.69 8.54 13.98
CA SER A 100 0.57 8.61 14.92
C SER A 100 -0.27 9.89 14.73
N LEU A 101 0.40 11.04 14.62
CA LEU A 101 -0.26 12.33 14.34
C LEU A 101 -0.93 12.33 12.96
N LEU A 102 -0.29 11.74 11.95
CA LEU A 102 -0.88 11.60 10.62
C LEU A 102 -2.16 10.74 10.65
N LEU A 103 -2.14 9.61 11.36
CA LEU A 103 -3.30 8.73 11.52
C LEU A 103 -4.42 9.43 12.30
N LEU A 104 -4.09 10.17 13.35
CA LEU A 104 -5.06 10.99 14.08
C LEU A 104 -5.69 12.05 13.17
N ALA A 105 -4.88 12.77 12.41
CA ALA A 105 -5.36 13.76 11.45
C ALA A 105 -6.26 13.14 10.37
N ALA A 106 -5.89 11.96 9.86
CA ALA A 106 -6.69 11.21 8.89
C ALA A 106 -8.04 10.78 9.47
N LEU A 107 -8.08 10.32 10.73
CA LEU A 107 -9.34 9.98 11.41
C LEU A 107 -10.24 11.21 11.56
N VAL A 108 -9.69 12.33 12.03
CA VAL A 108 -10.44 13.59 12.15
C VAL A 108 -10.98 14.03 10.79
N ALA A 109 -10.15 13.97 9.73
CA ALA A 109 -10.56 14.31 8.38
C ALA A 109 -11.70 13.39 7.87
N ALA A 110 -11.60 12.08 8.09
CA ALA A 110 -12.64 11.13 7.70
C ALA A 110 -13.98 11.42 8.40
N VAL A 111 -13.96 11.69 9.72
CA VAL A 111 -15.16 12.05 10.49
C VAL A 111 -15.74 13.40 10.04
N ALA A 112 -14.89 14.39 9.78
CA ALA A 112 -15.33 15.69 9.29
C ALA A 112 -16.04 15.57 7.92
N VAL A 113 -15.50 14.76 7.00
CA VAL A 113 -16.12 14.50 5.69
C VAL A 113 -17.47 13.78 5.85
N ALA A 114 -17.53 12.74 6.70
CA ALA A 114 -18.75 11.97 6.94
C ALA A 114 -19.88 12.83 7.55
N THR A 115 -19.55 13.74 8.46
CA THR A 115 -20.53 14.62 9.13
C THR A 115 -20.98 15.81 8.27
N THR A 116 -20.10 16.35 7.41
CA THR A 116 -20.45 17.46 6.51
C THR A 116 -21.54 17.07 5.50
N GLY A 117 -21.57 15.79 5.08
CA GLY A 117 -22.61 15.27 4.19
C GLY A 117 -24.03 15.33 4.78
N HIS A 118 -24.17 15.31 6.10
CA HIS A 118 -25.47 15.29 6.78
C HIS A 118 -26.11 16.68 6.88
N ARG A 119 -25.31 17.73 7.18
CA ARG A 119 -25.81 19.11 7.31
C ARG A 119 -26.36 19.71 6.01
N ARG A 120 -25.83 19.27 4.85
CA ARG A 120 -26.25 19.80 3.54
C ARG A 120 -27.69 19.39 3.16
N ARG A 121 -28.24 18.33 3.77
CA ARG A 121 -29.62 17.88 3.53
C ARG A 121 -30.66 18.54 4.43
N GLU A 122 -30.26 19.11 5.57
CA GLU A 122 -31.17 19.77 6.51
C GLU A 122 -31.42 21.24 6.17
N GLY A 123 -30.45 21.95 5.60
CA GLY A 123 -30.62 23.36 5.18
C GLY A 123 -31.36 23.59 3.85
N GLN A 124 -31.95 22.53 3.27
CA GLN A 124 -32.76 22.60 2.03
C GLN A 124 -34.26 22.35 2.28
N ARG A 125 -34.70 22.35 3.54
CA ARG A 125 -36.10 22.38 3.96
C ARG A 125 -36.36 23.65 4.75
#